data_AF-A0A932B4L6-F1
#
_entry.id   AF-A0A932B4L6-F1
#
_cell.length_a   1.000
_cell.length_b   1.000
_cell.length_c   1.000
_cell.angle_alpha   90.00
_cell.angle_beta   90.00
_cell.angle_gamma   90.00
#
_symmetry.space_group_name_H-M   'P 1'
#
loop_
_entity.id
_entity.type
_entity.pdbx_description
1 polymer ?
#
loop_
_entity_poly.entity_id
_entity_poly.type
_entity_poly.pdbx_seq_one_letter_code
_entity_poly.pdbx_strand_id
1 'polypeptide(L)' 'MHSNREAFVRLSQANLIVLVVEARTSTIPVVDNALGVLRTAFRKVDGVIVNRRRFELPPKVLRWLQR' A
#
# COMPACT_ATOMS: atom_id res chain seq x y z
N MET A 1 13.70 15.93 4.76
CA MET A 1 13.77 16.40 3.37
C MET A 1 14.74 15.58 2.50
N HIS A 2 15.95 15.21 2.96
CA HIS A 2 16.91 14.38 2.19
C HIS A 2 16.43 12.94 1.89
N SER A 3 15.64 12.33 2.77
CA SER A 3 15.16 10.95 2.63
C SER A 3 14.29 10.68 1.40
N ASN A 4 13.50 11.66 0.93
CA ASN A 4 12.60 11.45 -0.21
C ASN A 4 13.34 11.41 -1.55
N ARG A 5 14.43 12.19 -1.68
CA ARG A 5 15.18 12.28 -2.94
C ARG A 5 15.98 11.01 -3.19
N GLU A 6 16.62 10.47 -2.17
CA GLU A 6 17.30 9.18 -2.25
C GLU A 6 16.33 8.03 -2.52
N ALA A 7 15.15 8.04 -1.88
CA ALA A 7 14.11 7.06 -2.16
C ALA A 7 13.67 7.10 -3.63
N PHE A 8 13.52 8.29 -4.22
CA PHE A 8 13.19 8.44 -5.64
C PHE A 8 14.26 7.87 -6.58
N VAL A 9 15.55 8.10 -6.28
CA VAL A 9 16.66 7.55 -7.06
C VAL A 9 16.70 6.02 -6.97
N ARG A 10 16.41 5.45 -5.79
CA ARG A 10 16.34 3.99 -5.63
C ARG A 10 15.14 3.40 -6.38
N LEU A 11 13.99 4.07 -6.36
CA LEU A 11 12.79 3.62 -7.06
C LEU A 11 12.94 3.69 -8.58
N SER A 12 13.68 4.66 -9.13
CA SER A 12 13.90 4.74 -10.59
C SER A 12 14.72 3.58 -11.15
N GLN A 13 15.50 2.91 -10.31
CA GLN A 13 16.32 1.75 -10.67
C GLN A 13 15.64 0.41 -10.31
N ALA A 14 14.49 0.45 -9.62
CA ALA A 14 13.80 -0.75 -9.16
C ALA A 14 13.09 -1.46 -10.33
N ASN A 15 13.20 -2.78 -10.39
CA ASN A 15 12.49 -3.58 -11.40
C ASN A 15 10.98 -3.69 -11.11
N LEU A 16 10.60 -3.53 -9.83
CA LEU A 16 9.25 -3.61 -9.32
C LEU A 16 8.97 -2.49 -8.32
N ILE A 17 7.87 -1.77 -8.52
CA ILE A 17 7.42 -0.69 -7.63
C ILE A 17 6.02 -1.00 -7.12
N VAL A 18 5.86 -1.01 -5.80
CA VAL A 18 4.60 -1.36 -5.14
C VAL A 18 4.19 -0.27 -4.15
N LEU A 19 2.91 0.12 -4.17
CA LEU A 19 2.33 1.06 -3.22
C LEU A 19 1.69 0.31 -2.05
N VAL A 20 2.11 0.59 -0.82
CA VAL A 20 1.47 0.05 0.40
C VAL A 20 0.43 1.03 0.91
N VAL A 21 -0.81 0.58 1.03
CA VAL A 21 -1.96 1.37 1.48
C VAL A 21 -2.51 0.78 2.77
N GLU A 22 -2.74 1.59 3.79
CA GLU A 22 -3.36 1.12 5.04
C GLU A 22 -4.88 0.95 4.85
N ALA A 23 -5.39 -0.24 5.16
CA ALA A 23 -6.81 -0.54 5.05
C ALA A 23 -7.62 0.28 6.07
N ARG A 24 -8.83 0.74 5.66
CA ARG A 24 -9.81 1.49 6.47
C ARG A 24 -9.43 2.94 6.85
N THR A 25 -8.16 3.32 6.74
CA THR A 25 -7.69 4.70 6.97
C THR A 25 -7.42 5.45 5.67
N SER A 26 -7.03 4.74 4.61
CA SER A 26 -6.80 5.33 3.30
C SER A 26 -8.09 5.43 2.50
N THR A 27 -8.35 6.58 1.89
CA THR A 27 -9.50 6.80 1.00
C THR A 27 -9.11 6.56 -0.47
N ILE A 28 -10.08 6.20 -1.31
CA ILE A 28 -9.86 5.95 -2.74
C ILE A 28 -9.14 7.14 -3.43
N PRO A 29 -9.53 8.41 -3.21
CA PRO A 29 -8.85 9.54 -3.85
C PRO A 29 -7.39 9.70 -3.45
N VAL A 30 -7.04 9.39 -2.19
CA VAL A 30 -5.65 9.48 -1.71
C VAL A 30 -4.79 8.41 -2.38
N VAL A 31 -5.33 7.20 -2.55
CA VAL A 31 -4.65 6.11 -3.26
C VAL A 31 -4.47 6.45 -4.74
N ASP A 32 -5.50 7.01 -5.38
CA ASP A 32 -5.46 7.38 -6.80
C ASP A 32 -4.43 8.49 -7.07
N ASN A 33 -4.38 9.51 -6.22
CA ASN A 33 -3.37 10.56 -6.32
C ASN A 33 -1.93 10.02 -6.17
N ALA A 34 -1.71 9.12 -5.20
CA ALA A 34 -0.40 8.48 -5.01
C ALA A 34 0.01 7.64 -6.23
N LEU A 35 -0.94 6.90 -6.82
CA LEU A 35 -0.72 6.16 -8.07
C LEU A 35 -0.40 7.09 -9.24
N GLY A 36 -1.07 8.24 -9.36
CA GLY A 36 -0.80 9.25 -10.38
C GLY A 36 0.64 9.79 -10.31
N VAL A 37 1.11 10.12 -9.10
CA VAL A 37 2.49 10.58 -8.87
C VAL A 37 3.51 9.51 -9.25
N LEU A 38 3.33 8.27 -8.78
CA LEU A 38 4.25 7.17 -9.06
C LEU A 38 4.28 6.78 -10.55
N ARG A 39 3.12 6.76 -11.23
CA ARG A 39 3.04 6.51 -12.67
C ARG A 39 3.76 7.59 -13.48
N THR A 40 3.62 8.85 -13.08
CA THR A 40 4.31 9.97 -13.72
C THR A 40 5.82 9.87 -13.53
N ALA A 41 6.28 9.52 -12.33
CA ALA A 41 7.69 9.45 -11.98
C ALA A 41 8.43 8.25 -12.59
N PHE A 42 7.79 7.08 -12.64
CA PHE A 42 8.48 5.81 -12.93
C PHE A 42 7.91 5.05 -14.13
N ARG A 43 6.81 5.52 -14.73
CA ARG A 43 6.07 4.88 -15.85
C ARG A 43 5.59 3.44 -15.61
N LYS A 44 5.94 2.83 -14.48
CA LYS A 44 5.63 1.45 -14.09
C LYS A 44 5.35 1.39 -12.59
N VAL A 45 4.10 1.06 -12.24
CA VAL A 45 3.70 0.66 -10.87
C VAL A 45 3.07 -0.70 -11.02
N ASP A 46 3.69 -1.72 -10.42
CA ASP A 46 3.38 -3.13 -10.66
C ASP A 46 2.21 -3.63 -9.81
N GLY A 47 1.85 -2.90 -8.75
CA GLY A 47 0.70 -3.26 -7.94
C GLY A 47 0.51 -2.39 -6.70
N VAL A 48 -0.61 -2.66 -6.01
CA VAL A 48 -0.97 -2.03 -4.74
C VAL A 48 -1.13 -3.13 -3.69
N ILE A 49 -0.40 -3.02 -2.59
CA ILE A 49 -0.57 -3.87 -1.40
C ILE A 49 -1.49 -3.15 -0.43
N VAL A 50 -2.65 -3.75 -0.17
CA VAL A 50 -3.55 -3.28 0.90
C VAL A 50 -3.13 -3.95 2.19
N ASN A 51 -2.55 -3.16 3.10
CA ASN A 51 -2.18 -3.59 4.43
C ASN A 51 -3.45 -3.75 5.29
N ARG A 52 -3.99 -4.97 5.36
CA ARG A 52 -5.08 -5.35 6.28
C ARG A 52 -4.52 -5.46 7.70
N ARG A 53 -4.76 -4.43 8.53
CA ARG A 53 -4.28 -4.40 9.93
C ARG A 53 -4.90 -5.45 10.86
N ARG A 54 -6.00 -6.13 10.50
CA ARG A 54 -6.58 -7.22 11.30
C ARG A 54 -7.12 -8.31 10.39
N PHE A 55 -6.74 -9.56 10.69
CA PHE A 55 -7.51 -10.72 10.27
C PHE A 55 -8.86 -10.65 11.01
N GLU A 56 -9.92 -10.25 10.32
CA GLU A 56 -11.28 -10.30 10.87
C GLU A 56 -11.71 -11.76 10.88
N LEU A 57 -11.41 -12.46 11.99
CA LEU A 57 -11.99 -13.78 12.25
C LEU A 57 -13.52 -13.61 12.26
N PRO A 58 -14.26 -14.35 11.42
CA PRO A 58 -15.70 -14.29 11.43
C PRO A 58 -16.23 -14.50 12.86
N PRO A 59 -17.28 -13.80 13.31
CA PRO A 59 -17.77 -13.91 14.69
C PRO A 59 -18.05 -15.35 15.14
N LYS A 60 -18.42 -16.22 14.20
CA LYS A 60 -18.59 -17.66 14.42
C LYS A 60 -17.30 -18.38 14.85
N VAL A 61 -16.15 -17.99 14.31
CA VAL A 61 -14.83 -18.56 14.63
C VAL A 61 -14.35 -18.06 15.99
N LEU A 62 -14.57 -16.77 16.29
CA LEU A 62 -14.27 -16.21 17.61
C LEU A 62 -15.06 -16.90 18.73
N ARG A 63 -16.36 -17.16 18.51
CA ARG A 63 -17.20 -17.89 19.47
C ARG A 63 -16.78 -19.34 19.68
N TRP A 64 -16.21 -19.99 18.66
CA TRP A 64 -15.70 -21.35 18.77
C TRP A 64 -14.40 -21.40 19.58
N LEU A 65 -13.50 -20.41 19.43
CA LEU A 65 -12.25 -20.31 20.20
C LEU A 65 -12.45 -19.97 21.69
N GLN A 66 -13.60 -19.38 22.05
CA GLN A 66 -13.94 -18.99 23.43
C GLN A 66 -14.60 -20.13 24.24
N ARG A 67 -14.70 -21.32 23.67
CA ARG A 67 -15.40 -22.48 24.22
C ARG A 67 -14.40 -23.55 24.63
#